data_AF-A0A1H6AN26-F1
#
_entry.id   AF-A0A1H6AN26-F1
#
_cell.length_a   1.000
_cell.length_b   1.000
_cell.length_c   1.000
_cell.angle_alpha   90.00
_cell.angle_beta   90.00
_cell.angle_gamma   90.00
#
_symmetry.space_group_name_H-M   'P 1'
#
loop_
_entity.id
_entity.type
_entity.pdbx_description
1 polymer ?
#
loop_
_entity_poly.entity_id
_entity_poly.type
_entity_poly.pdbx_seq_one_letter_code
_entity_poly.pdbx_strand_id
1 'polypeptide(L)'
;MRNEQGEASRAGLEPMSRATPASELIDRLRRVLRPEDLDCACRETLDGALDRFDQLERRREARRQFATARDHKERITALLGFLSDLDSLTEAESDRSVFEEMALLFAEIGRSAQAGAAALREL
;
A
#
# COMPACT_ATOMS: atom_id res chain seq x y z
N MET A 1 -21.94 -16.67 -44.78
CA MET A 1 -20.60 -16.39 -44.24
C MET A 1 -20.77 -16.04 -42.77
N ARG A 2 -20.33 -16.92 -41.87
CA ARG A 2 -20.13 -16.63 -40.44
C ARG A 2 -18.69 -16.13 -40.32
N ASN A 3 -18.50 -15.11 -39.49
CA ASN A 3 -17.25 -14.61 -38.90
C ASN A 3 -17.64 -13.25 -38.27
N GLU A 4 -17.19 -12.83 -37.09
CA GLU A 4 -16.21 -13.37 -36.15
C GLU A 4 -16.60 -12.94 -34.73
N GLN A 5 -16.26 -13.82 -33.80
CA GLN A 5 -16.23 -13.56 -32.37
C GLN A 5 -15.18 -12.46 -32.08
N GLY A 6 -15.56 -11.48 -31.28
CA GLY A 6 -14.65 -10.53 -30.65
C GLY A 6 -14.72 -10.67 -29.14
N GLU A 7 -14.09 -11.73 -28.64
CA GLU A 7 -13.84 -12.01 -27.23
C GLU A 7 -12.53 -11.32 -26.82
N ALA A 8 -12.62 -10.18 -26.13
CA ALA A 8 -11.53 -9.53 -25.38
C ALA A 8 -12.17 -8.38 -24.56
N SER A 9 -11.91 -8.16 -23.28
CA SER A 9 -10.82 -8.65 -22.44
C SER A 9 -11.30 -8.62 -20.99
N ARG A 10 -11.11 -9.76 -20.32
CA ARG A 10 -11.21 -9.89 -18.87
C ARG A 10 -10.04 -9.10 -18.26
N ALA A 11 -10.31 -7.94 -17.68
CA ALA A 11 -9.41 -7.39 -16.66
C ALA A 11 -9.70 -8.14 -15.36
N GLY A 12 -9.04 -9.29 -15.19
CA GLY A 12 -8.91 -9.91 -13.88
C GLY A 12 -8.20 -8.91 -12.96
N LEU A 13 -8.87 -8.50 -11.89
CA LEU A 13 -8.16 -8.07 -10.69
C LEU A 13 -7.34 -9.28 -10.24
N GLU A 14 -6.08 -9.35 -10.67
CA GLU A 14 -5.12 -10.15 -9.92
C GLU A 14 -5.12 -9.60 -8.49
N PRO A 15 -5.40 -10.43 -7.48
CA PRO A 15 -5.29 -9.97 -6.11
C PRO A 15 -3.82 -9.60 -5.92
N MET A 16 -3.55 -8.30 -5.69
CA MET A 16 -2.28 -7.85 -5.16
C MET A 16 -1.94 -8.80 -4.02
N SER A 17 -0.86 -9.58 -4.21
CA SER A 17 -0.38 -10.54 -3.23
C SER A 17 -0.34 -9.82 -1.88
N ARG A 18 -1.31 -10.12 -1.01
CA ARG A 18 -1.33 -9.59 0.35
C ARG A 18 -0.07 -10.15 0.96
N ALA A 19 0.92 -9.29 1.18
CA ALA A 19 2.11 -9.67 1.91
C ALA A 19 1.61 -10.31 3.21
N THR A 20 1.91 -11.60 3.39
CA THR A 20 1.54 -12.32 4.61
C THR A 20 2.13 -11.53 5.78
N PRO A 21 1.30 -11.03 6.73
CA PRO A 21 1.81 -10.24 7.83
C PRO A 21 2.86 -11.05 8.58
N ALA A 22 3.95 -10.40 9.00
CA ALA A 22 5.11 -11.07 9.61
C ALA A 22 4.71 -11.98 10.78
N SER A 23 3.64 -11.62 11.52
CA SER A 23 3.08 -12.43 12.60
C SER A 23 2.62 -13.82 12.14
N GLU A 24 1.95 -13.93 10.98
CA GLU A 24 1.51 -15.22 10.44
C GLU A 24 2.70 -16.10 10.02
N LEU A 25 3.77 -15.49 9.49
CA LEU A 25 4.99 -16.21 9.14
C LEU A 25 5.71 -16.73 10.39
N ILE A 26 5.74 -15.93 11.46
CA ILE A 26 6.34 -16.29 12.74
C ILE A 26 5.57 -17.42 13.42
N ASP A 27 4.23 -17.40 13.36
CA ASP A 27 3.41 -18.51 13.86
C ASP A 27 3.68 -19.82 13.10
N ARG A 28 3.91 -19.72 11.78
CA ARG A 28 4.33 -20.87 10.98
C ARG A 28 5.73 -21.35 11.36
N LEU A 29 6.67 -20.44 11.60
CA LEU A 29 8.01 -20.78 12.09
C LEU A 29 7.97 -21.45 13.46
N ARG A 30 7.17 -20.95 14.41
CA ARG A 30 6.97 -21.60 15.71
C ARG A 30 6.51 -23.05 15.57
N ARG A 31 5.63 -23.34 14.61
CA ARG A 31 5.12 -24.69 14.35
C ARG A 31 6.17 -25.62 13.73
N VAL A 32 7.00 -25.10 12.83
CA VAL A 32 8.05 -25.89 12.15
C VAL A 32 9.26 -26.12 13.05
N LEU A 33 9.63 -25.12 13.85
CA LEU A 33 10.84 -25.14 14.69
C LEU A 33 10.65 -25.78 16.07
N ARG A 34 9.46 -26.35 16.35
CA ARG A 34 9.19 -27.14 17.57
C ARG A 34 9.12 -28.65 17.30
N PRO A 35 10.25 -29.34 17.06
CA PRO A 35 10.33 -30.79 17.20
C PRO A 35 9.90 -31.26 18.59
N GLU A 36 9.33 -32.48 18.66
CA GLU A 36 8.92 -33.12 19.92
C GLU A 36 10.12 -33.31 20.89
N ASP A 37 11.33 -33.44 20.35
CA ASP A 37 12.56 -33.74 21.11
C ASP A 37 13.38 -32.52 21.55
N LEU A 38 12.90 -31.28 21.38
CA LEU A 38 13.65 -30.15 21.96
C LEU A 38 13.66 -30.26 23.49
N ASP A 39 14.78 -29.93 24.11
CA ASP A 39 14.80 -29.73 25.56
C ASP A 39 14.03 -28.43 25.94
N CYS A 40 13.63 -28.32 27.21
CA CYS A 40 12.86 -27.16 27.67
C CYS A 40 13.64 -25.85 27.57
N ALA A 41 14.96 -25.85 27.76
CA ALA A 41 15.78 -24.65 27.69
C ALA A 41 15.91 -24.12 26.25
N CYS A 42 16.06 -25.01 25.27
CA CYS A 42 16.03 -24.70 23.86
C CYS A 42 14.65 -24.19 23.43
N ARG A 43 13.54 -24.75 23.96
CA ARG A 43 12.19 -24.22 23.71
C ARG A 43 12.04 -22.79 24.19
N GLU A 44 12.39 -22.51 25.44
CA GLU A 44 12.31 -21.16 26.00
C GLU A 44 13.19 -20.16 25.23
N THR A 45 14.40 -20.59 24.85
CA THR A 45 15.32 -19.77 24.06
C THR A 45 14.75 -19.46 22.67
N LEU A 46 14.17 -20.46 22.00
CA LEU A 46 13.55 -20.31 20.68
C LEU A 46 12.33 -19.39 20.74
N ASP A 47 11.41 -19.62 21.68
CA ASP A 47 10.22 -18.79 21.85
C ASP A 47 10.61 -17.34 22.15
N GLY A 48 11.56 -17.12 23.07
CA GLY A 48 12.08 -15.79 23.37
C GLY A 48 12.82 -15.11 22.20
N ALA A 49 13.43 -15.88 21.29
CA ALA A 49 14.00 -15.34 20.06
C ALA A 49 12.91 -14.94 19.05
N LEU A 50 11.91 -15.80 18.85
CA LEU A 50 10.79 -15.54 17.93
C LEU A 50 9.92 -14.37 18.41
N ASP A 51 9.70 -14.22 19.71
CA ASP A 51 8.95 -13.09 20.28
C ASP A 51 9.67 -11.75 20.06
N ARG A 52 10.99 -11.72 20.27
CA ARG A 52 11.80 -10.52 19.99
C ARG A 52 11.80 -10.18 18.50
N PHE A 53 11.85 -11.20 17.64
CA PHE A 53 11.76 -11.01 16.20
C PHE A 53 10.40 -10.46 15.76
N ASP A 54 9.28 -11.00 16.29
CA ASP A 54 7.93 -10.48 16.02
C ASP A 54 7.80 -9.00 16.40
N GLN A 55 8.31 -8.61 17.56
CA GLN A 55 8.31 -7.22 17.99
C GLN A 55 9.14 -6.31 17.07
N LEU A 56 10.28 -6.78 16.57
CA LEU A 56 11.12 -6.03 15.64
C LEU A 56 10.43 -5.85 14.29
N GLU A 57 9.83 -6.91 13.74
CA GLU A 57 9.13 -6.84 12.45
C GLU A 57 7.85 -5.99 12.53
N ARG A 58 7.06 -6.09 13.60
CA ARG A 58 5.91 -5.18 13.82
C ARG A 58 6.34 -3.71 13.83
N ARG A 59 7.44 -3.40 14.54
CA ARG A 59 7.99 -2.03 14.57
C ARG A 59 8.50 -1.58 13.21
N ARG A 60 9.15 -2.48 12.47
CA ARG A 60 9.66 -2.21 11.13
C ARG A 60 8.51 -1.90 10.16
N GLU A 61 7.46 -2.72 10.18
CA GLU A 61 6.29 -2.53 9.32
C GLU A 61 5.54 -1.25 9.69
N ALA A 62 5.34 -0.97 10.98
CA ALA A 62 4.73 0.28 11.42
C ALA A 62 5.51 1.51 10.94
N ARG A 63 6.85 1.48 11.02
CA ARG A 63 7.70 2.57 10.48
C ARG A 63 7.55 2.72 8.98
N ARG A 64 7.47 1.61 8.25
CA ARG A 64 7.29 1.61 6.79
C ARG A 64 5.94 2.21 6.42
N GLN A 65 4.84 1.76 7.03
CA GLN A 65 3.50 2.28 6.76
C GLN A 65 3.39 3.77 7.08
N PHE A 66 4.01 4.21 8.18
CA PHE A 66 4.06 5.62 8.52
C PHE A 66 4.90 6.47 7.53
N ALA A 67 5.99 5.91 7.01
CA ALA A 67 6.77 6.55 5.94
C ALA A 67 5.95 6.65 4.65
N THR A 68 5.28 5.58 4.23
CA THR A 68 4.39 5.58 3.06
C THR A 68 3.27 6.63 3.17
N ALA A 69 2.66 6.78 4.36
CA ALA A 69 1.67 7.83 4.58
C ALA A 69 2.26 9.25 4.45
N ARG A 70 3.51 9.46 4.89
CA ARG A 70 4.21 10.73 4.72
C ARG A 70 4.55 11.00 3.25
N ASP A 71 5.00 10.00 2.51
CA ASP A 71 5.29 10.15 1.08
C ASP A 71 4.02 10.57 0.31
N HIS A 72 2.86 9.98 0.64
CA HIS A 72 1.59 10.40 0.05
C HIS A 72 1.18 11.82 0.45
N LYS A 73 1.42 12.24 1.69
CA LYS A 73 1.22 13.64 2.11
C LYS A 73 2.11 14.57 1.29
N GLU A 74 3.38 14.26 1.11
CA GLU A 74 4.31 15.08 0.32
C GLU A 74 3.89 15.16 -1.15
N ARG A 75 3.45 14.04 -1.74
CA ARG A 75 2.87 14.00 -3.09
C ARG A 75 1.66 14.92 -3.21
N ILE A 76 0.73 14.89 -2.24
CA ILE A 76 -0.44 15.78 -2.22
C ILE A 76 0.01 17.24 -2.19
N THR A 77 0.98 17.60 -1.34
CA THR A 77 1.52 18.97 -1.29
C THR A 77 2.06 19.42 -2.64
N ALA A 78 2.81 18.56 -3.34
CA ALA A 78 3.32 18.88 -4.67
C ALA A 78 2.18 19.07 -5.69
N LEU A 79 1.16 18.21 -5.67
CA LEU A 79 -0.01 18.32 -6.56
C LEU A 79 -0.82 19.59 -6.29
N LEU A 80 -0.96 19.99 -5.03
CA LEU A 80 -1.58 21.26 -4.67
C LEU A 80 -0.80 22.46 -5.22
N GLY A 81 0.53 22.34 -5.33
CA GLY A 81 1.36 23.36 -5.98
C GLY A 81 1.10 23.48 -7.49
N PHE A 82 0.74 22.40 -8.19
CA PHE A 82 0.30 22.50 -9.59
C PHE A 82 -1.14 23.01 -9.69
N LEU A 83 -2.02 22.62 -8.75
CA LEU A 83 -3.40 23.10 -8.72
C LEU A 83 -3.54 24.59 -8.42
N SER A 84 -2.52 25.29 -7.91
CA SER A 84 -2.61 26.74 -7.75
C SER A 84 -2.76 27.48 -9.07
N ASP A 85 -2.41 26.85 -10.20
CA ASP A 85 -2.66 27.42 -11.53
C ASP A 85 -4.15 27.66 -11.78
N LEU A 86 -5.02 26.87 -11.12
CA LEU A 86 -6.48 27.05 -11.15
C LEU A 86 -6.93 28.43 -10.67
N ASP A 87 -6.18 29.09 -9.78
CA ASP A 87 -6.49 30.43 -9.27
C ASP A 87 -6.41 31.50 -10.37
N SER A 88 -5.65 31.21 -11.44
CA SER A 88 -5.49 32.10 -12.60
C SER A 88 -6.44 31.75 -13.75
N LEU A 89 -7.04 30.56 -13.72
CA LEU A 89 -7.95 30.10 -14.77
C LEU A 89 -9.31 30.78 -14.64
N THR A 90 -9.89 31.09 -15.79
CA THR A 90 -11.23 31.66 -15.87
C THR A 90 -12.08 30.84 -16.84
N GLU A 91 -13.39 30.97 -16.77
CA GLU A 91 -14.32 30.28 -17.69
C GLU A 91 -14.07 30.61 -19.17
N ALA A 92 -13.45 31.77 -19.42
CA ALA A 92 -13.08 32.26 -20.74
C ALA A 92 -11.79 31.63 -21.30
N GLU A 93 -11.14 30.72 -20.57
CA GLU A 93 -9.95 30.02 -21.06
C GLU A 93 -10.25 29.32 -22.39
N SER A 94 -9.40 29.61 -23.36
CA SER A 94 -9.50 29.14 -24.75
C SER A 94 -9.03 27.70 -24.87
N ASP A 95 -8.00 27.34 -24.12
CA ASP A 95 -7.50 25.96 -24.08
C ASP A 95 -8.30 25.12 -23.08
N ARG A 96 -9.24 24.33 -23.62
CA ARG A 96 -10.07 23.46 -22.79
C ARG A 96 -9.32 22.26 -22.20
N SER A 97 -8.14 21.91 -22.72
CA SER A 97 -7.36 20.79 -22.21
C SER A 97 -6.86 21.04 -20.78
N VAL A 98 -6.62 22.30 -20.41
CA VAL A 98 -6.18 22.67 -19.07
C VAL A 98 -7.19 22.27 -18.01
N PHE A 99 -8.51 22.38 -18.27
CA PHE A 99 -9.53 21.93 -17.31
C PHE A 99 -9.49 20.42 -17.08
N GLU A 100 -9.20 19.64 -18.13
CA GLU A 100 -9.02 18.18 -18.01
C GLU A 100 -7.78 17.86 -17.18
N GLU A 101 -6.68 18.58 -17.39
CA GLU A 101 -5.47 18.45 -16.57
C GLU A 101 -5.74 18.76 -15.09
N MET A 102 -6.48 19.83 -14.79
CA MET A 102 -6.89 20.16 -13.42
C MET A 102 -7.76 19.05 -12.80
N ALA A 103 -8.68 18.47 -13.58
CA ALA A 103 -9.50 17.35 -13.12
C ALA A 103 -8.65 16.11 -12.80
N LEU A 104 -7.63 15.81 -13.62
CA LEU A 104 -6.69 14.73 -13.38
C LEU A 104 -5.85 14.95 -12.12
N LEU A 105 -5.44 16.19 -11.84
CA LEU A 105 -4.73 16.54 -10.60
C LEU A 105 -5.60 16.31 -9.36
N PHE A 106 -6.88 16.70 -9.37
CA PHE A 106 -7.81 16.39 -8.28
C PHE A 106 -7.99 14.88 -8.08
N ALA A 107 -8.15 14.12 -9.17
CA ALA A 107 -8.28 12.67 -9.10
C ALA A 107 -7.02 12.02 -8.50
N GLU A 108 -5.82 12.54 -8.82
CA GLU A 108 -4.56 12.05 -8.29
C GLU A 108 -4.35 12.39 -6.82
N ILE A 109 -4.79 13.57 -6.37
CA ILE A 109 -4.85 13.91 -4.94
C ILE A 109 -5.76 12.93 -4.20
N GLY A 110 -6.95 12.65 -4.76
CA GLY A 110 -7.89 11.68 -4.20
C GLY A 110 -7.27 10.29 -4.04
N ARG A 111 -6.60 9.78 -5.08
CA ARG A 111 -5.88 8.49 -5.02
C ARG A 111 -4.77 8.50 -3.97
N SER A 112 -3.97 9.57 -3.93
CA SER A 112 -2.88 9.73 -2.97
C SER A 112 -3.39 9.77 -1.53
N ALA A 113 -4.50 10.48 -1.29
CA ALA A 113 -5.13 10.56 0.03
C ALA A 113 -5.69 9.20 0.47
N GLN A 114 -6.33 8.46 -0.44
CA GLN A 114 -6.82 7.10 -0.16
C GLN A 114 -5.68 6.15 0.18
N ALA A 115 -4.58 6.19 -0.58
CA ALA A 115 -3.42 5.34 -0.34
C ALA A 115 -2.72 5.67 0.99
N GLY A 116 -2.52 6.96 1.31
CA GLY A 116 -1.99 7.39 2.60
C GLY A 116 -2.88 6.96 3.77
N ALA A 117 -4.20 7.09 3.63
CA ALA A 117 -5.16 6.62 4.64
C ALA A 117 -5.15 5.10 4.79
N ALA A 118 -5.01 4.34 3.70
CA ALA A 118 -4.88 2.89 3.74
C ALA A 118 -3.62 2.47 4.51
N ALA A 119 -2.47 3.08 4.23
CA ALA A 119 -1.22 2.80 4.95
C ALA A 119 -1.36 3.02 6.46
N LEU A 120 -2.03 4.10 6.89
CA LEU A 120 -2.25 4.36 8.32
C LEU A 120 -3.21 3.37 8.99
N ARG A 121 -4.11 2.72 8.24
CA ARG A 121 -5.03 1.71 8.79
C ARG A 121 -4.37 0.35 9.00
N GLU A 122 -3.18 0.13 8.45
CA GLU A 122 -2.37 -1.07 8.63
C GLU A 122 -1.44 -0.99 9.87
N LEU A 123 -1.56 0.08 10.67
CA LEU A 123 -0.88 0.25 11.97
C LEU A 123 -1.66 -0.42 13.11
#